data_AF-A0A7J9JTN1-F1
#
_entry.id   AF-A0A7J9JTN1-F1
#
_cell.length_a   1.000
_cell.length_b   1.000
_cell.length_c   1.000
_cell.angle_alpha   90.00
_cell.angle_beta   90.00
_cell.angle_gamma   90.00
#
_symmetry.space_group_name_H-M   'P 1'
#
loop_
_entity.id
_entity.type
_entity.pdbx_description
1 polymer ?
#
loop_
_entity_poly.entity_id
_entity_poly.type
_entity_poly.pdbx_seq_one_letter_code
_entity_poly.pdbx_strand_id
1 'polypeptide(L)'
;MASSFSRFSQTLLLLVVFWGITSSSNAQLSTDYYSKSCPNLFSTVKFTVHSAIMKEARMGASLLRLFFHDCFVNGCDGSLLLDDTSSFTGEKNAVPNRNSARGFDVIDDIKSAVENVCPGVVSCADILAIAARDSVKILGGPNWDVKLGRRDARSASQAAANNGIPAPTSNLNRLISRFNALGLSTRDLVALSGAHTIGQARCTSFRAHIYNESNIDLSFAKTKQSNCPRSSGSGDNNLSPLDIQTPTYFDNKYFNNLIGKRGVLHSDQELFNGGSTDSIVRAYSKNPSSFSSDFVTAMIKMGDISPLTGSKGEIRKNCRRVN
;
A
#
# COMPACT_ATOMS: atom_id res chain seq x y z
N MET A 1 7.51 70.23 -63.17
CA MET A 1 7.05 68.97 -63.81
C MET A 1 6.99 67.89 -62.74
N ALA A 2 6.04 66.97 -62.88
CA ALA A 2 5.63 65.87 -61.98
C ALA A 2 6.80 65.10 -61.31
N SER A 3 6.66 64.37 -60.19
CA SER A 3 5.62 63.42 -59.76
C SER A 3 5.81 63.13 -58.24
N SER A 4 4.76 63.11 -57.41
CA SER A 4 3.86 61.99 -57.06
C SER A 4 4.39 60.99 -55.99
N PHE A 5 3.77 61.07 -54.81
CA PHE A 5 3.34 60.01 -53.88
C PHE A 5 4.27 58.84 -53.52
N SER A 6 4.47 58.61 -52.21
CA SER A 6 3.75 57.53 -51.50
C SER A 6 4.14 57.48 -50.00
N ARG A 7 3.12 57.59 -49.14
CA ARG A 7 3.18 57.19 -47.72
C ARG A 7 2.93 55.68 -47.63
N PHE A 8 3.91 54.93 -47.15
CA PHE A 8 3.78 53.58 -46.60
C PHE A 8 4.95 53.40 -45.64
N SER A 9 4.91 52.72 -44.51
CA SER A 9 3.85 52.20 -43.65
C SER A 9 4.60 51.88 -42.35
N GLN A 10 4.04 52.24 -41.20
CA GLN A 10 4.53 51.73 -39.92
C GLN A 10 4.42 50.21 -39.93
N THR A 11 5.52 49.50 -39.67
CA THR A 11 5.46 48.14 -39.12
C THR A 11 6.73 47.87 -38.32
N LEU A 12 6.57 48.18 -37.03
CA LEU A 12 7.36 47.74 -35.89
C LEU A 12 7.48 46.21 -35.90
N LEU A 13 8.64 45.66 -36.25
CA LEU A 13 8.93 44.24 -36.08
C LEU A 13 9.44 44.01 -34.65
N LEU A 14 8.53 44.02 -33.67
CA LEU A 14 8.79 43.45 -32.35
C LEU A 14 8.84 41.93 -32.50
N LEU A 15 10.04 41.37 -32.53
CA LEU A 15 10.28 39.95 -32.29
C LEU A 15 9.85 39.64 -30.85
N VAL A 16 8.58 39.28 -30.69
CA VAL A 16 8.09 38.65 -29.45
C VAL A 16 8.69 37.26 -29.41
N VAL A 17 9.82 37.13 -28.72
CA VAL A 17 10.30 35.83 -28.24
C VAL A 17 9.29 35.35 -27.20
N PHE A 18 8.27 34.63 -27.66
CA PHE A 18 7.41 33.85 -26.78
C PHE A 18 8.22 32.64 -26.34
N TRP A 19 9.13 32.86 -25.38
CA TRP A 19 9.60 31.77 -24.54
C TRP A 19 8.37 31.26 -23.80
N GLY A 20 7.80 30.19 -24.33
CA GLY A 20 6.78 29.41 -23.63
C GLY A 20 7.38 29.01 -22.30
N ILE A 21 6.94 29.68 -21.24
CA ILE A 21 7.09 29.20 -19.88
C ILE A 21 6.30 27.91 -19.87
N THR A 22 6.95 26.78 -20.11
CA THR A 22 6.38 25.48 -19.80
C THR A 22 6.31 25.44 -18.28
N SER A 23 5.22 25.99 -17.75
CA SER A 23 4.80 25.80 -16.38
C SER A 23 4.72 24.30 -16.18
N SER A 24 5.77 23.74 -15.60
CA SER A 24 5.81 22.36 -15.14
C SER A 24 4.82 22.32 -13.99
N SER A 25 3.54 22.16 -14.29
CA SER A 25 2.53 21.93 -13.26
C SER A 25 2.91 20.60 -12.62
N ASN A 26 3.47 20.65 -11.40
CA ASN A 26 3.53 19.47 -10.56
C ASN A 26 2.07 19.06 -10.35
N ALA A 27 1.61 18.06 -11.10
CA ALA A 27 0.28 17.49 -10.88
C ALA A 27 0.32 16.86 -9.49
N GLN A 28 -0.26 17.55 -8.50
CA GLN A 28 -0.37 17.05 -7.15
C GLN A 28 -1.48 15.99 -7.10
N LEU A 29 -1.34 14.99 -6.23
CA LEU A 29 -2.41 14.03 -6.01
C LEU A 29 -3.68 14.75 -5.53
N SER A 30 -4.83 14.35 -6.07
CA SER A 30 -6.15 14.94 -5.75
C SER A 30 -7.23 13.88 -5.68
N THR A 31 -8.29 14.12 -4.91
CA THR A 31 -9.39 13.16 -4.72
C THR A 31 -10.34 13.11 -5.93
N ASP A 32 -10.26 14.09 -6.83
CA ASP A 32 -11.10 14.23 -8.02
C ASP A 32 -10.31 14.08 -9.34
N TYR A 33 -9.07 13.59 -9.29
CA TYR A 33 -8.15 13.51 -10.44
C TYR A 33 -8.76 12.87 -11.70
N TYR A 34 -9.53 11.77 -11.54
CA TYR A 34 -10.19 11.06 -12.65
C TYR A 34 -11.67 11.40 -12.82
N SER A 35 -12.20 12.39 -12.10
CA SER A 35 -13.65 12.71 -12.10
C SER A 35 -14.21 12.98 -13.50
N LYS A 36 -13.41 13.57 -14.40
CA LYS A 36 -13.78 13.85 -15.79
C LYS A 36 -13.32 12.78 -16.77
N SER A 37 -12.13 12.21 -16.57
CA SER A 37 -11.48 11.30 -17.53
C SER A 37 -11.86 9.83 -17.34
N CYS A 38 -12.27 9.42 -16.14
CA CYS A 38 -12.81 8.09 -15.86
C CYS A 38 -13.86 8.15 -14.73
N PRO A 39 -15.06 8.70 -14.99
CA PRO A 39 -16.07 8.95 -13.95
C PRO A 39 -16.57 7.69 -13.24
N ASN A 40 -16.49 6.53 -13.90
CA ASN A 40 -16.90 5.24 -13.35
C ASN A 40 -15.76 4.47 -12.63
N LEU A 41 -14.57 5.07 -12.46
CA LEU A 41 -13.41 4.37 -11.91
C LEU A 41 -13.70 3.69 -10.56
N PHE A 42 -14.21 4.44 -9.58
CA PHE A 42 -14.44 3.91 -8.23
C PHE A 42 -15.47 2.78 -8.21
N SER A 43 -16.55 2.87 -9.00
CA SER A 43 -17.56 1.81 -9.04
C SER A 43 -17.03 0.56 -9.72
N THR A 44 -16.25 0.70 -10.80
CA THR A 44 -15.60 -0.42 -11.49
C THR A 44 -14.62 -1.15 -10.58
N VAL A 45 -13.70 -0.43 -9.91
CA VAL A 45 -12.73 -1.06 -8.99
C VAL A 45 -13.45 -1.73 -7.83
N LYS A 46 -14.40 -1.04 -7.18
CA LYS A 46 -15.16 -1.56 -6.04
C LYS A 46 -15.88 -2.87 -6.37
N PHE A 47 -16.50 -2.95 -7.55
CA PHE A 47 -17.20 -4.16 -7.98
C PHE A 47 -16.25 -5.37 -8.07
N THR A 48 -15.10 -5.20 -8.72
CA THR A 48 -14.12 -6.28 -8.89
C THR A 48 -13.49 -6.68 -7.55
N VAL A 49 -13.12 -5.71 -6.70
CA VAL A 49 -12.59 -5.97 -5.35
C VAL A 49 -13.62 -6.72 -4.49
N HIS A 50 -14.88 -6.26 -4.50
CA HIS A 50 -15.95 -6.92 -3.75
C HIS A 50 -16.17 -8.35 -4.22
N SER A 51 -16.21 -8.60 -5.53
CA SER A 51 -16.31 -9.95 -6.10
C SER A 51 -15.17 -10.86 -5.63
N ALA A 52 -13.93 -10.36 -5.62
CA ALA A 52 -12.78 -11.11 -5.15
C ALA A 52 -12.84 -11.41 -3.64
N ILE A 53 -13.25 -10.45 -2.82
CA ILE A 53 -13.40 -10.63 -1.36
C ILE A 53 -14.53 -11.61 -1.01
N MET A 54 -15.63 -11.59 -1.77
CA MET A 54 -16.73 -12.55 -1.58
C MET A 54 -16.32 -13.99 -1.91
N LYS A 55 -15.35 -14.18 -2.82
CA LYS A 55 -14.76 -15.50 -3.09
C LYS A 55 -13.79 -15.92 -1.98
N GLU A 56 -13.01 -14.98 -1.47
CA GLU A 56 -12.06 -15.22 -0.38
C GLU A 56 -11.82 -13.94 0.43
N ALA A 57 -12.32 -13.90 1.67
CA ALA A 57 -12.24 -12.71 2.52
C ALA A 57 -10.79 -12.20 2.74
N ARG A 58 -9.82 -13.14 2.79
CA ARG A 58 -8.38 -12.82 2.91
C ARG A 58 -7.85 -11.99 1.74
N MET A 59 -8.52 -11.99 0.59
CA MET A 59 -8.10 -11.18 -0.55
C MET A 59 -8.07 -9.68 -0.19
N GLY A 60 -8.99 -9.19 0.63
CA GLY A 60 -8.98 -7.79 1.06
C GLY A 60 -7.72 -7.43 1.87
N ALA A 61 -7.31 -8.31 2.79
CA ALA A 61 -6.04 -8.14 3.51
C ALA A 61 -4.82 -8.22 2.57
N SER A 62 -4.92 -9.04 1.52
CA SER A 62 -3.84 -9.21 0.54
C SER A 62 -3.64 -7.95 -0.30
N LEU A 63 -4.73 -7.36 -0.81
CA LEU A 63 -4.72 -6.13 -1.59
C LEU A 63 -4.25 -4.92 -0.75
N LEU A 64 -4.71 -4.82 0.50
CA LEU A 64 -4.22 -3.82 1.45
C LEU A 64 -2.70 -3.93 1.64
N ARG A 65 -2.18 -5.15 1.81
CA ARG A 65 -0.74 -5.40 1.95
C ARG A 65 0.05 -5.09 0.68
N LEU A 66 -0.50 -5.34 -0.51
CA LEU A 66 0.17 -4.96 -1.76
C LEU A 66 0.43 -3.45 -1.82
N PHE A 67 -0.55 -2.63 -1.44
CA PHE A 67 -0.36 -1.17 -1.42
C PHE A 67 0.70 -0.73 -0.41
N PHE A 68 0.72 -1.32 0.79
CA PHE A 68 1.80 -1.08 1.76
C PHE A 68 3.17 -1.44 1.19
N HIS A 69 3.30 -2.61 0.55
CA HIS A 69 4.57 -3.08 -0.02
C HIS A 69 5.05 -2.21 -1.19
N ASP A 70 4.13 -1.71 -2.01
CA ASP A 70 4.43 -0.77 -3.08
C ASP A 70 5.00 0.53 -2.50
N CYS A 71 4.23 1.20 -1.64
CA CYS A 71 4.61 2.49 -1.06
C CYS A 71 5.92 2.47 -0.25
N PHE A 72 6.30 1.33 0.32
CA PHE A 72 7.52 1.20 1.13
C PHE A 72 8.80 1.00 0.31
N VAL A 73 8.68 0.87 -1.01
CA VAL A 73 9.79 0.64 -1.94
C VAL A 73 9.76 1.69 -3.03
N ASN A 74 10.65 2.69 -2.95
CA ASN A 74 10.75 3.82 -3.88
C ASN A 74 9.52 4.75 -4.00
N GLY A 75 8.38 4.40 -3.40
CA GLY A 75 7.17 5.21 -3.36
C GLY A 75 5.98 4.43 -3.90
N CYS A 76 4.79 5.03 -3.85
CA CYS A 76 3.59 4.38 -4.39
C CYS A 76 3.55 4.55 -5.93
N ASP A 77 4.27 3.71 -6.66
CA ASP A 77 4.45 3.84 -8.11
C ASP A 77 4.12 2.55 -8.89
N GLY A 78 3.55 1.55 -8.21
CA GLY A 78 3.19 0.27 -8.80
C GLY A 78 4.38 -0.59 -9.23
N SER A 79 5.62 -0.29 -8.81
CA SER A 79 6.80 -1.10 -9.13
C SER A 79 6.66 -2.55 -8.66
N LEU A 80 5.98 -2.77 -7.53
CA LEU A 80 5.70 -4.10 -6.97
C LEU A 80 4.99 -5.02 -7.97
N LEU A 81 4.21 -4.45 -8.89
CA LEU A 81 3.39 -5.20 -9.85
C LEU A 81 4.19 -5.72 -11.04
N LEU A 82 5.38 -5.18 -11.31
CA LEU A 82 6.21 -5.59 -12.43
C LEU A 82 6.73 -7.02 -12.25
N ASP A 83 6.63 -7.82 -13.30
CA ASP A 83 7.30 -9.11 -13.41
C ASP A 83 8.76 -8.91 -13.85
N ASP A 84 9.60 -9.93 -13.62
CA ASP A 84 11.01 -9.91 -14.01
C ASP A 84 11.16 -9.73 -15.52
N THR A 85 12.19 -8.99 -15.94
CA THR A 85 12.54 -8.79 -17.35
C THR A 85 14.03 -9.05 -17.57
N SER A 86 14.50 -8.97 -18.83
CA SER A 86 15.93 -9.06 -19.13
C SER A 86 16.73 -7.83 -18.65
N SER A 87 16.08 -6.69 -18.40
CA SER A 87 16.74 -5.43 -18.03
C SER A 87 16.65 -5.10 -16.54
N PHE A 88 15.73 -5.72 -15.79
CA PHE A 88 15.63 -5.58 -14.34
C PHE A 88 14.95 -6.79 -13.68
N THR A 89 15.28 -7.01 -12.40
CA THR A 89 14.58 -7.97 -11.54
C THR A 89 13.47 -7.27 -10.76
N GLY A 90 12.26 -7.79 -10.87
CA GLY A 90 11.07 -7.32 -10.17
C GLY A 90 11.13 -7.55 -8.67
N GLU A 91 10.14 -7.04 -7.96
CA GLU A 91 10.11 -7.10 -6.49
C GLU A 91 9.45 -8.36 -5.94
N LYS A 92 8.66 -9.08 -6.75
CA LYS A 92 7.87 -10.23 -6.30
C LYS A 92 8.70 -11.36 -5.69
N ASN A 93 9.95 -11.48 -6.12
CA ASN A 93 10.91 -12.47 -5.61
C ASN A 93 11.74 -11.97 -4.41
N ALA A 94 11.55 -10.74 -3.93
CA ALA A 94 12.19 -10.25 -2.70
C ALA A 94 11.73 -11.09 -1.49
N VAL A 95 12.57 -11.23 -0.46
CA VAL A 95 12.29 -11.99 0.78
C VAL A 95 10.92 -11.68 1.40
N PRO A 96 10.49 -10.41 1.57
CA PRO A 96 9.18 -10.08 2.15
C PRO A 96 7.98 -10.41 1.23
N ASN A 97 8.22 -10.60 -0.08
CA ASN A 97 7.21 -10.80 -1.11
C ASN A 97 7.06 -12.27 -1.52
N ARG A 98 8.19 -12.97 -1.66
CA ARG A 98 8.26 -14.31 -2.24
C ARG A 98 7.42 -15.30 -1.44
N ASN A 99 6.49 -15.97 -2.12
CA ASN A 99 5.56 -16.93 -1.52
C ASN A 99 4.75 -16.30 -0.36
N SER A 100 4.44 -15.00 -0.45
CA SER A 100 3.78 -14.24 0.61
C SER A 100 2.82 -13.18 0.05
N ALA A 101 3.32 -12.24 -0.75
CA ALA A 101 2.49 -11.26 -1.46
C ALA A 101 1.61 -11.97 -2.48
N ARG A 102 0.34 -11.55 -2.59
CA ARG A 102 -0.68 -12.20 -3.42
C ARG A 102 -1.80 -11.22 -3.79
N GLY A 103 -2.66 -11.62 -4.74
CA GLY A 103 -3.74 -10.78 -5.28
C GLY A 103 -3.35 -10.01 -6.55
N PHE A 104 -2.19 -10.34 -7.14
CA PHE A 104 -1.74 -9.73 -8.40
C PHE A 104 -2.71 -10.00 -9.56
N ASP A 105 -3.30 -11.19 -9.60
CA ASP A 105 -4.36 -11.59 -10.52
C ASP A 105 -5.62 -10.72 -10.38
N VAL A 106 -6.01 -10.39 -9.14
CA VAL A 106 -7.13 -9.47 -8.90
C VAL A 106 -6.81 -8.06 -9.37
N ILE A 107 -5.56 -7.61 -9.24
CA ILE A 107 -5.11 -6.34 -9.82
C ILE A 107 -5.19 -6.36 -11.35
N ASP A 108 -4.84 -7.48 -11.99
CA ASP A 108 -4.98 -7.65 -13.44
C ASP A 108 -6.45 -7.59 -13.88
N ASP A 109 -7.36 -8.23 -13.14
CA ASP A 109 -8.80 -8.19 -13.38
C ASP A 109 -9.36 -6.77 -13.23
N ILE A 110 -8.95 -6.05 -12.17
CA ILE A 110 -9.33 -4.65 -11.97
C ILE A 110 -8.81 -3.81 -13.13
N LYS A 111 -7.53 -3.97 -13.49
CA LYS A 111 -6.91 -3.19 -14.57
C LYS A 111 -7.62 -3.43 -15.90
N SER A 112 -7.93 -4.69 -16.22
CA SER A 112 -8.65 -5.05 -17.43
C SER A 112 -10.04 -4.42 -17.47
N ALA A 113 -10.77 -4.46 -16.35
CA ALA A 113 -12.09 -3.83 -16.24
C ALA A 113 -12.01 -2.29 -16.38
N VAL A 114 -10.99 -1.66 -15.80
CA VAL A 114 -10.77 -0.21 -15.89
C VAL A 114 -10.36 0.19 -17.31
N GLU A 115 -9.45 -0.54 -17.97
CA GLU A 115 -9.06 -0.27 -19.35
C GLU A 115 -10.23 -0.41 -20.34
N ASN A 116 -11.20 -1.28 -20.07
CA ASN A 116 -12.41 -1.40 -20.89
C ASN A 116 -13.33 -0.16 -20.79
N VAL A 117 -13.27 0.58 -19.68
CA VAL A 117 -14.14 1.74 -19.42
C VAL A 117 -13.43 3.06 -19.73
N CYS A 118 -12.14 3.16 -19.44
CA CYS A 118 -11.32 4.35 -19.69
C CYS A 118 -9.89 3.97 -20.13
N PRO A 119 -9.71 3.57 -21.40
CA PRO A 119 -8.45 3.05 -21.92
C PRO A 119 -7.28 4.02 -21.73
N GLY A 120 -6.17 3.54 -21.16
CA GLY A 120 -4.93 4.29 -21.01
C GLY A 120 -4.99 5.50 -20.07
N VAL A 121 -6.03 5.60 -19.22
CA VAL A 121 -6.24 6.75 -18.34
C VAL A 121 -5.66 6.52 -16.94
N VAL A 122 -5.95 5.36 -16.34
CA VAL A 122 -5.74 5.13 -14.91
C VAL A 122 -4.51 4.28 -14.65
N SER A 123 -3.60 4.76 -13.79
CA SER A 123 -2.37 4.02 -13.45
C SER A 123 -2.65 2.79 -12.58
N CYS A 124 -1.73 1.83 -12.62
CA CYS A 124 -1.79 0.68 -11.72
C CYS A 124 -1.50 1.06 -10.26
N ALA A 125 -0.64 2.06 -10.04
CA ALA A 125 -0.39 2.64 -8.73
C ALA A 125 -1.68 3.18 -8.07
N ASP A 126 -2.53 3.89 -8.83
CA ASP A 126 -3.82 4.36 -8.31
C ASP A 126 -4.83 3.22 -8.11
N ILE A 127 -4.80 2.18 -8.95
CA ILE A 127 -5.60 0.96 -8.73
C ILE A 127 -5.26 0.30 -7.39
N LEU A 128 -3.97 0.18 -7.03
CA LEU A 128 -3.57 -0.35 -5.73
C LEU A 128 -4.13 0.48 -4.56
N ALA A 129 -4.05 1.80 -4.67
CA ALA A 129 -4.55 2.70 -3.62
C ALA A 129 -6.08 2.57 -3.43
N ILE A 130 -6.85 2.51 -4.52
CA ILE A 130 -8.30 2.33 -4.47
C ILE A 130 -8.65 0.94 -3.95
N ALA A 131 -7.97 -0.10 -4.45
CA ALA A 131 -8.22 -1.48 -4.03
C ALA A 131 -7.95 -1.70 -2.54
N ALA A 132 -6.90 -1.10 -1.99
CA ALA A 132 -6.61 -1.13 -0.55
C ALA A 132 -7.73 -0.46 0.27
N ARG A 133 -8.21 0.72 -0.16
CA ARG A 133 -9.31 1.42 0.50
C ARG A 133 -10.61 0.63 0.47
N ASP A 134 -10.98 0.15 -0.70
CA ASP A 134 -12.21 -0.63 -0.88
C ASP A 134 -12.14 -1.93 -0.06
N SER A 135 -10.97 -2.58 0.00
CA SER A 135 -10.77 -3.79 0.80
C SER A 135 -11.03 -3.57 2.29
N VAL A 136 -10.48 -2.49 2.87
CA VAL A 136 -10.72 -2.13 4.27
C VAL A 136 -12.20 -1.85 4.49
N LYS A 137 -12.83 -1.08 3.61
CA LYS A 137 -14.24 -0.71 3.76
C LYS A 137 -15.18 -1.91 3.64
N ILE A 138 -14.94 -2.80 2.69
CA ILE A 138 -15.75 -4.00 2.46
C ILE A 138 -15.65 -4.94 3.67
N LEU A 139 -14.48 -5.04 4.29
CA LEU A 139 -14.27 -5.84 5.50
C LEU A 139 -14.70 -5.14 6.80
N GLY A 140 -15.48 -4.07 6.71
CA GLY A 140 -16.11 -3.40 7.86
C GLY A 140 -15.36 -2.20 8.44
N GLY A 141 -14.18 -1.89 7.89
CA GLY A 141 -13.33 -0.80 8.37
C GLY A 141 -13.78 0.59 7.93
N PRO A 142 -12.95 1.62 8.24
CA PRO A 142 -13.24 3.00 7.84
C PRO A 142 -13.18 3.19 6.33
N ASN A 143 -13.83 4.26 5.87
CA ASN A 143 -13.71 4.77 4.51
C ASN A 143 -12.84 6.03 4.52
N TRP A 144 -12.18 6.33 3.41
CA TRP A 144 -11.51 7.61 3.21
C TRP A 144 -11.45 7.99 1.73
N ASP A 145 -11.23 9.26 1.47
CA ASP A 145 -11.04 9.78 0.12
C ASP A 145 -9.60 9.51 -0.32
N VAL A 146 -9.47 8.65 -1.32
CA VAL A 146 -8.15 8.29 -1.88
C VAL A 146 -7.69 9.43 -2.77
N LYS A 147 -6.52 10.00 -2.48
CA LYS A 147 -5.84 10.92 -3.41
C LYS A 147 -5.29 10.11 -4.59
N LEU A 148 -5.51 10.58 -5.81
CA LEU A 148 -5.18 9.91 -7.07
C LEU A 148 -4.34 10.83 -7.97
N GLY A 149 -3.80 10.27 -9.05
CA GLY A 149 -2.88 10.94 -9.96
C GLY A 149 -1.46 10.40 -9.92
N ARG A 150 -1.25 9.23 -9.28
CA ARG A 150 0.03 8.53 -9.32
C ARG A 150 0.29 8.00 -10.72
N ARG A 151 1.55 7.82 -11.06
CA ARG A 151 2.00 7.21 -12.32
C ARG A 151 2.84 5.98 -12.03
N ASP A 152 2.89 5.12 -13.03
CA ASP A 152 3.55 3.83 -12.95
C ASP A 152 5.06 3.95 -13.18
N ALA A 153 5.85 3.28 -12.35
CA ALA A 153 7.27 3.12 -12.54
C ALA A 153 7.60 2.28 -13.77
N ARG A 154 8.77 2.54 -14.35
CA ARG A 154 9.33 1.80 -15.51
C ARG A 154 10.40 0.79 -15.12
N SER A 155 10.61 0.59 -13.83
CA SER A 155 11.54 -0.37 -13.27
C SER A 155 11.07 -0.75 -11.86
N ALA A 156 11.69 -1.79 -11.31
CA ALA A 156 11.46 -2.26 -9.96
C ALA A 156 12.81 -2.58 -9.31
N SER A 157 12.84 -2.73 -7.98
CA SER A 157 14.10 -3.03 -7.29
C SER A 157 13.91 -4.07 -6.18
N GLN A 158 14.24 -5.32 -6.48
CA GLN A 158 14.25 -6.40 -5.50
C GLN A 158 15.13 -6.08 -4.28
N ALA A 159 16.28 -5.42 -4.49
CA ALA A 159 17.17 -5.01 -3.41
C ALA A 159 16.53 -3.93 -2.51
N ALA A 160 15.85 -2.94 -3.11
CA ALA A 160 15.11 -1.95 -2.34
C ALA A 160 13.97 -2.59 -1.56
N ALA A 161 13.26 -3.57 -2.13
CA ALA A 161 12.23 -4.33 -1.40
C ALA A 161 12.78 -5.13 -0.22
N ASN A 162 13.92 -5.83 -0.39
CA ASN A 162 14.58 -6.56 0.70
C ASN A 162 15.00 -5.65 1.87
N ASN A 163 15.39 -4.40 1.57
CA ASN A 163 15.89 -3.45 2.57
C ASN A 163 14.80 -2.54 3.15
N GLY A 164 13.76 -2.26 2.35
CA GLY A 164 12.75 -1.24 2.62
C GLY A 164 11.52 -1.75 3.35
N ILE A 165 11.20 -3.04 3.23
CA ILE A 165 10.01 -3.61 3.88
C ILE A 165 10.43 -4.19 5.25
N PRO A 166 9.80 -3.76 6.36
CA PRO A 166 10.07 -4.32 7.69
C PRO A 166 9.84 -5.83 7.77
N ALA A 167 10.76 -6.54 8.42
CA ALA A 167 10.62 -7.96 8.68
C ALA A 167 9.69 -8.21 9.89
N PRO A 168 8.97 -9.35 9.95
CA PRO A 168 8.11 -9.68 11.09
C PRO A 168 8.88 -9.89 12.40
N THR A 169 10.21 -10.07 12.33
CA THR A 169 11.16 -10.22 13.44
C THR A 169 11.84 -8.91 13.84
N SER A 170 11.38 -7.76 13.33
CA SER A 170 11.95 -6.45 13.69
C SER A 170 11.51 -6.03 15.08
N ASN A 171 12.46 -5.54 15.89
CA ASN A 171 12.17 -4.89 17.17
C ASN A 171 11.56 -3.48 17.00
N LEU A 172 11.05 -2.91 18.09
CA LEU A 172 10.36 -1.62 18.06
C LEU A 172 11.21 -0.47 17.48
N ASN A 173 12.49 -0.38 17.84
CA ASN A 173 13.38 0.68 17.35
C ASN A 173 13.58 0.60 15.83
N ARG A 174 13.73 -0.61 15.28
CA ARG A 174 13.86 -0.81 13.84
C ARG A 174 12.58 -0.45 13.11
N LEU A 175 11.42 -0.80 13.67
CA LEU A 175 10.10 -0.43 13.13
C LEU A 175 9.94 1.10 13.09
N ILE A 176 10.18 1.78 14.22
CA ILE A 176 10.08 3.25 14.32
C ILE A 176 11.04 3.92 13.32
N SER A 177 12.31 3.50 13.29
CA SER A 177 13.30 4.07 12.38
C SER A 177 12.88 3.91 10.92
N ARG A 178 12.34 2.75 10.54
CA ARG A 178 11.95 2.52 9.14
C ARG A 178 10.74 3.36 8.73
N PHE A 179 9.73 3.47 9.58
CA PHE A 179 8.55 4.30 9.31
C PHE A 179 8.92 5.78 9.25
N ASN A 180 9.74 6.26 10.20
CA ASN A 180 10.21 7.64 10.23
C ASN A 180 11.02 8.02 8.97
N ALA A 181 11.80 7.08 8.41
CA ALA A 181 12.54 7.29 7.17
C ALA A 181 11.63 7.54 5.95
N LEU A 182 10.35 7.19 6.05
CA LEU A 182 9.32 7.44 5.04
C LEU A 182 8.35 8.56 5.46
N GLY A 183 8.68 9.32 6.50
CA GLY A 183 7.85 10.42 7.01
C GLY A 183 6.63 9.96 7.81
N LEU A 184 6.56 8.70 8.22
CA LEU A 184 5.49 8.15 9.05
C LEU A 184 5.92 8.15 10.52
N SER A 185 5.12 8.76 11.39
CA SER A 185 5.40 8.84 12.82
C SER A 185 5.24 7.50 13.54
N THR A 186 5.71 7.42 14.79
CA THR A 186 5.44 6.26 15.67
C THR A 186 3.94 5.98 15.83
N ARG A 187 3.08 7.01 15.81
CA ARG A 187 1.63 6.82 15.86
C ARG A 187 1.07 6.24 14.56
N ASP A 188 1.62 6.67 13.42
CA ASP A 188 1.29 6.11 12.11
C ASP A 188 1.74 4.63 12.02
N LEU A 189 2.91 4.28 12.57
CA LEU A 189 3.35 2.88 12.73
C LEU A 189 2.30 2.06 13.48
N VAL A 190 1.93 2.46 14.70
CA VAL A 190 0.98 1.68 15.52
C VAL A 190 -0.39 1.59 14.84
N ALA A 191 -0.84 2.67 14.19
CA ALA A 191 -2.10 2.66 13.44
C ALA A 191 -2.03 1.68 12.26
N LEU A 192 -1.01 1.77 11.41
CA LEU A 192 -0.86 0.93 10.22
C LEU A 192 -0.63 -0.55 10.57
N SER A 193 0.05 -0.85 11.68
CA SER A 193 0.12 -2.22 12.22
C SER A 193 -1.25 -2.80 12.55
N GLY A 194 -2.24 -1.95 12.85
CA GLY A 194 -3.65 -2.34 12.98
C GLY A 194 -4.24 -3.01 11.74
N ALA A 195 -3.62 -2.90 10.56
CA ALA A 195 -4.00 -3.67 9.37
C ALA A 195 -3.94 -5.19 9.59
N HIS A 196 -3.14 -5.66 10.56
CA HIS A 196 -3.08 -7.06 10.97
C HIS A 196 -4.34 -7.53 11.74
N THR A 197 -5.36 -6.69 11.89
CA THR A 197 -6.69 -7.12 12.34
C THR A 197 -7.39 -8.05 11.34
N ILE A 198 -6.92 -8.10 10.09
CA ILE A 198 -7.41 -9.02 9.05
C ILE A 198 -6.24 -9.80 8.43
N GLY A 199 -6.57 -10.93 7.82
CA GLY A 199 -5.61 -11.71 7.04
C GLY A 199 -4.85 -12.74 7.88
N GLN A 200 -3.82 -13.32 7.24
CA GLN A 200 -3.12 -14.48 7.79
C GLN A 200 -1.63 -14.43 7.47
N ALA A 201 -0.82 -14.94 8.38
CA ALA A 201 0.62 -15.14 8.22
C ALA A 201 0.96 -16.61 8.03
N ARG A 202 2.07 -16.88 7.34
CA ARG A 202 2.67 -18.22 7.23
C ARG A 202 3.45 -18.55 8.51
N CYS A 203 3.50 -19.82 8.86
CA CYS A 203 4.27 -20.33 10.01
C CYS A 203 5.72 -19.82 10.04
N THR A 204 6.38 -19.73 8.89
CA THR A 204 7.74 -19.15 8.77
C THR A 204 7.88 -17.74 9.32
N SER A 205 6.81 -16.94 9.36
CA SER A 205 6.83 -15.55 9.80
C SER A 205 6.74 -15.38 11.33
N PHE A 206 6.22 -16.39 12.05
CA PHE A 206 5.99 -16.31 13.50
C PHE A 206 6.56 -17.49 14.30
N ARG A 207 7.12 -18.50 13.64
CA ARG A 207 7.66 -19.71 14.29
C ARG A 207 8.62 -19.38 15.42
N ALA A 208 9.56 -18.45 15.21
CA ALA A 208 10.51 -18.07 16.25
C ALA A 208 9.79 -17.48 17.49
N HIS A 209 8.82 -16.59 17.27
CA HIS A 209 8.06 -15.94 18.33
C HIS A 209 7.31 -16.95 19.22
N ILE A 210 6.55 -17.87 18.60
CA ILE A 210 5.73 -18.83 19.36
C ILE A 210 6.55 -19.91 20.09
N TYR A 211 7.83 -20.09 19.77
CA TYR A 211 8.66 -21.18 20.33
C TYR A 211 9.80 -20.71 21.22
N ASN A 212 10.27 -19.47 21.06
CA ASN A 212 11.52 -19.00 21.67
C ASN A 212 11.35 -17.70 22.49
N GLU A 213 10.19 -17.06 22.47
CA GLU A 213 9.98 -15.77 23.14
C GLU A 213 9.02 -15.90 24.35
N SER A 214 9.18 -15.00 25.32
CA SER A 214 8.45 -14.99 26.60
C SER A 214 7.38 -13.89 26.69
N ASN A 215 7.33 -12.99 25.70
CA ASN A 215 6.35 -11.91 25.57
C ASN A 215 5.02 -12.37 24.94
N ILE A 216 4.81 -13.68 24.77
CA ILE A 216 3.58 -14.29 24.26
C ILE A 216 2.85 -15.09 25.35
N ASP A 217 1.51 -15.07 25.32
CA ASP A 217 0.70 -15.92 26.18
C ASP A 217 0.95 -17.41 25.89
N LEU A 218 1.27 -18.18 26.92
CA LEU A 218 1.69 -19.58 26.77
C LEU A 218 0.59 -20.48 26.20
N SER A 219 -0.68 -20.21 26.53
CA SER A 219 -1.80 -20.99 26.02
C SER A 219 -2.03 -20.71 24.53
N PHE A 220 -1.97 -19.43 24.15
CA PHE A 220 -2.07 -18.98 22.78
C PHE A 220 -0.91 -19.51 21.93
N ALA A 221 0.33 -19.44 22.42
CA ALA A 221 1.49 -20.01 21.75
C ALA A 221 1.29 -21.50 21.46
N LYS A 222 0.84 -22.30 22.45
CA LYS A 222 0.52 -23.72 22.26
C LYS A 222 -0.54 -23.95 21.18
N THR A 223 -1.59 -23.12 21.13
CA THR A 223 -2.60 -23.20 20.06
C THR A 223 -2.00 -22.95 18.67
N LYS A 224 -1.01 -22.05 18.54
CA LYS A 224 -0.34 -21.80 17.26
C LYS A 224 0.65 -22.92 16.89
N GLN A 225 1.34 -23.48 17.87
CA GLN A 225 2.30 -24.58 17.69
C GLN A 225 1.65 -25.85 17.11
N SER A 226 0.36 -26.10 17.39
CA SER A 226 -0.36 -27.27 16.85
C SER A 226 -0.43 -27.29 15.31
N ASN A 227 -0.42 -26.10 14.68
CA ASN A 227 -0.45 -25.95 13.23
C ASN A 227 0.86 -25.36 12.66
N CYS A 228 1.90 -25.18 13.48
CA CYS A 228 3.18 -24.60 13.07
C CYS A 228 4.32 -25.40 13.72
N PRO A 229 4.80 -26.47 13.06
CA PRO A 229 5.85 -27.33 13.61
C PRO A 229 7.15 -26.56 13.90
N ARG A 230 7.88 -27.02 14.94
CA ARG A 230 9.15 -26.40 15.38
C ARG A 230 10.25 -26.47 14.32
N SER A 231 10.34 -27.57 13.58
CA SER A 231 11.36 -27.76 12.56
C SER A 231 11.02 -26.98 11.29
N SER A 232 11.96 -26.19 10.79
CA SER A 232 11.89 -25.59 9.45
C SER A 232 11.73 -26.67 8.37
N GLY A 233 11.04 -26.35 7.28
CA GLY A 233 10.71 -27.31 6.22
C GLY A 233 9.43 -28.12 6.48
N SER A 234 8.91 -28.12 7.72
CA SER A 234 7.63 -28.75 8.06
C SER A 234 6.57 -27.70 8.40
N GLY A 235 5.44 -27.76 7.69
CA GLY A 235 4.32 -26.82 7.89
C GLY A 235 4.67 -25.35 7.60
N ASP A 236 5.74 -25.05 6.86
CA ASP A 236 6.17 -23.68 6.55
C ASP A 236 5.08 -22.83 5.86
N ASN A 237 4.21 -23.49 5.11
CA ASN A 237 3.09 -22.87 4.40
C ASN A 237 1.80 -22.84 5.21
N ASN A 238 1.77 -23.43 6.40
CA ASN A 238 0.58 -23.42 7.24
C ASN A 238 0.27 -21.98 7.63
N LEU A 239 -1.01 -21.64 7.50
CA LEU A 239 -1.51 -20.30 7.71
C LEU A 239 -2.11 -20.17 9.10
N SER A 240 -1.93 -19.00 9.70
CA SER A 240 -2.62 -18.64 10.93
C SER A 240 -3.19 -17.23 10.81
N PRO A 241 -4.44 -16.99 11.26
CA PRO A 241 -4.97 -15.63 11.36
C PRO A 241 -4.10 -14.75 12.23
N LEU A 242 -3.89 -13.50 11.78
CA LEU A 242 -3.17 -12.46 12.51
C LEU A 242 -3.98 -11.94 13.70
N ASP A 243 -5.30 -11.82 13.54
CA ASP A 243 -6.26 -11.62 14.62
C ASP A 243 -7.06 -12.90 14.86
N ILE A 244 -7.06 -13.37 16.12
CA ILE A 244 -7.80 -14.56 16.53
C ILE A 244 -9.27 -14.28 16.87
N GLN A 245 -9.64 -13.04 17.15
CA GLN A 245 -11.00 -12.68 17.55
C GLN A 245 -11.91 -12.49 16.34
N THR A 246 -11.43 -11.77 15.33
CA THR A 246 -12.22 -11.30 14.18
C THR A 246 -11.39 -11.39 12.89
N PRO A 247 -10.96 -12.59 12.48
CA PRO A 247 -9.91 -12.80 11.45
C PRO A 247 -10.21 -12.21 10.06
N THR A 248 -11.48 -11.89 9.79
CA THR A 248 -11.98 -11.37 8.51
C THR A 248 -12.77 -10.07 8.65
N TYR A 249 -12.69 -9.39 9.80
CA TYR A 249 -13.36 -8.11 10.03
C TYR A 249 -12.36 -7.05 10.48
N PHE A 250 -12.42 -5.87 9.86
CA PHE A 250 -11.47 -4.79 10.13
C PHE A 250 -11.94 -3.97 11.33
N ASP A 251 -11.36 -4.23 12.50
CA ASP A 251 -11.67 -3.53 13.74
C ASP A 251 -10.42 -3.35 14.63
N ASN A 252 -10.64 -3.07 15.92
CA ASN A 252 -9.57 -2.82 16.88
C ASN A 252 -9.16 -4.05 17.70
N LYS A 253 -9.68 -5.25 17.41
CA LYS A 253 -9.37 -6.47 18.19
C LYS A 253 -7.91 -6.89 18.10
N TYR A 254 -7.22 -6.52 17.02
CA TYR A 254 -5.77 -6.57 16.95
C TYR A 254 -5.10 -5.98 18.22
N PHE A 255 -5.48 -4.78 18.65
CA PHE A 255 -4.89 -4.14 19.82
C PHE A 255 -5.30 -4.81 21.14
N ASN A 256 -6.52 -5.36 21.21
CA ASN A 256 -6.92 -6.17 22.36
C ASN A 256 -6.07 -7.45 22.47
N ASN A 257 -5.68 -8.07 21.35
CA ASN A 257 -4.77 -9.22 21.35
C ASN A 257 -3.41 -8.85 21.89
N LEU A 258 -2.82 -7.71 21.48
CA LEU A 258 -1.50 -7.29 21.97
C LEU A 258 -1.48 -7.12 23.49
N ILE A 259 -2.53 -6.54 24.07
CA ILE A 259 -2.68 -6.40 25.53
C ILE A 259 -2.71 -7.76 26.23
N GLY A 260 -3.37 -8.73 25.62
CA GLY A 260 -3.41 -10.11 26.08
C GLY A 260 -2.17 -10.95 25.77
N LYS A 261 -1.09 -10.35 25.25
CA LYS A 261 0.11 -11.06 24.74
C LYS A 261 -0.21 -12.09 23.65
N ARG A 262 -1.17 -11.77 22.78
CA ARG A 262 -1.67 -12.61 21.68
C ARG A 262 -1.33 -12.02 20.31
N GLY A 263 -0.30 -11.17 20.22
CA GLY A 263 0.29 -10.81 18.93
C GLY A 263 0.87 -12.04 18.24
N VAL A 264 0.66 -12.20 16.94
CA VAL A 264 1.15 -13.37 16.20
C VAL A 264 2.61 -13.20 15.82
N LEU A 265 2.96 -12.05 15.23
CA LEU A 265 4.32 -11.74 14.83
C LEU A 265 5.10 -11.16 16.01
N HIS A 266 6.43 -11.34 16.02
CA HIS A 266 7.29 -10.66 17.00
C HIS A 266 7.09 -9.14 16.94
N SER A 267 7.16 -8.56 15.73
CA SER A 267 6.92 -7.14 15.48
C SER A 267 5.55 -6.62 15.94
N ASP A 268 4.52 -7.47 16.03
CA ASP A 268 3.24 -7.08 16.61
C ASP A 268 3.37 -6.90 18.11
N GLN A 269 3.94 -7.90 18.79
CA GLN A 269 4.03 -7.90 20.24
C GLN A 269 5.00 -6.85 20.76
N GLU A 270 6.00 -6.46 19.96
CA GLU A 270 6.92 -5.33 20.24
C GLU A 270 6.21 -3.98 20.37
N LEU A 271 5.00 -3.81 19.79
CA LEU A 271 4.21 -2.59 19.97
C LEU A 271 3.61 -2.49 21.39
N PHE A 272 3.52 -3.59 22.11
CA PHE A 272 3.02 -3.66 23.49
C PHE A 272 3.90 -4.58 24.34
N ASN A 273 5.06 -4.05 24.72
CA ASN A 273 6.10 -4.79 25.44
C ASN A 273 6.75 -3.93 26.54
N GLY A 274 5.99 -3.00 27.14
CA GLY A 274 6.51 -2.06 28.14
C GLY A 274 7.26 -0.87 27.53
N GLY A 275 6.97 -0.54 26.26
CA GLY A 275 7.67 0.46 25.47
C GLY A 275 6.89 1.76 25.27
N SER A 276 7.42 2.63 24.40
CA SER A 276 6.84 3.95 24.10
C SER A 276 5.50 3.90 23.37
N THR A 277 5.17 2.79 22.71
CA THR A 277 3.93 2.58 21.95
C THR A 277 2.77 2.04 22.77
N ASP A 278 3.04 1.55 23.98
CA ASP A 278 2.05 0.91 24.86
C ASP A 278 0.79 1.77 25.11
N SER A 279 0.98 3.08 25.28
CA SER A 279 -0.13 4.02 25.52
C SER A 279 -1.04 4.17 24.31
N ILE A 280 -0.48 4.12 23.10
CA ILE A 280 -1.23 4.18 21.83
C ILE A 280 -2.03 2.89 21.65
N VAL A 281 -1.41 1.73 21.89
CA VAL A 281 -2.10 0.42 21.84
C VAL A 281 -3.29 0.39 22.82
N ARG A 282 -3.10 0.84 24.07
CA ARG A 282 -4.19 0.93 25.06
C ARG A 282 -5.30 1.89 24.65
N ALA A 283 -4.98 2.98 23.96
CA ALA A 283 -5.98 3.91 23.46
C ALA A 283 -6.84 3.26 22.37
N TYR A 284 -6.19 2.63 21.38
CA TYR A 284 -6.88 1.96 20.27
C TYR A 284 -7.69 0.75 20.71
N SER A 285 -7.22 -0.01 21.70
CA SER A 285 -7.97 -1.17 22.24
C SER A 285 -9.29 -0.78 22.92
N LYS A 286 -9.39 0.46 23.43
CA LYS A 286 -10.56 0.98 24.14
C LYS A 286 -11.46 1.83 23.25
N ASN A 287 -10.91 2.45 22.22
CA ASN A 287 -11.62 3.39 21.36
C ASN A 287 -11.43 3.02 19.87
N PRO A 288 -12.33 2.22 19.30
CA PRO A 288 -12.30 1.86 17.88
C PRO A 288 -12.32 3.07 16.94
N SER A 289 -12.98 4.16 17.33
CA SER A 289 -13.05 5.39 16.52
C SER A 289 -11.71 6.12 16.44
N SER A 290 -10.96 6.16 17.55
CA SER A 290 -9.59 6.73 17.55
C SER A 290 -8.67 5.93 16.65
N PHE A 291 -8.70 4.60 16.73
CA PHE A 291 -7.96 3.73 15.81
C PHE A 291 -8.34 4.02 14.36
N SER A 292 -9.63 4.01 14.04
CA SER A 292 -10.12 4.20 12.67
C SER A 292 -9.68 5.54 12.09
N SER A 293 -9.73 6.61 12.88
CA SER A 293 -9.32 7.95 12.46
C SER A 293 -7.82 8.06 12.21
N ASP A 294 -6.99 7.49 13.09
CA ASP A 294 -5.55 7.49 12.93
C ASP A 294 -5.11 6.55 11.79
N PHE A 295 -5.80 5.41 11.60
CA PHE A 295 -5.57 4.51 10.47
C PHE A 295 -5.83 5.20 9.13
N VAL A 296 -6.95 5.91 8.98
CA VAL A 296 -7.25 6.71 7.78
C VAL A 296 -6.16 7.74 7.52
N THR A 297 -5.77 8.49 8.56
CA THR A 297 -4.71 9.50 8.45
C THR A 297 -3.40 8.90 7.98
N ALA A 298 -3.00 7.77 8.58
CA ALA A 298 -1.77 7.08 8.24
C ALA A 298 -1.81 6.45 6.84
N MET A 299 -2.94 5.90 6.40
CA MET A 299 -3.13 5.37 5.04
C MET A 299 -3.00 6.46 3.97
N ILE A 300 -3.56 7.65 4.22
CA ILE A 300 -3.41 8.80 3.32
C ILE A 300 -1.93 9.23 3.25
N LYS A 301 -1.26 9.38 4.40
CA LYS A 301 0.17 9.72 4.44
C LYS A 301 1.03 8.68 3.72
N MET A 302 0.77 7.39 3.95
CA MET A 302 1.48 6.30 3.29
C MET A 302 1.28 6.36 1.77
N GLY A 303 0.06 6.65 1.32
CA GLY A 303 -0.24 6.83 -0.10
C GLY A 303 0.45 8.04 -0.74
N ASP A 304 0.91 9.00 0.05
CA ASP A 304 1.60 10.21 -0.41
C ASP A 304 3.14 10.03 -0.46
N ILE A 305 3.66 8.83 -0.18
CA ILE A 305 5.11 8.55 -0.21
C ILE A 305 5.61 8.57 -1.67
N SER A 306 6.44 9.57 -1.97
CA SER A 306 7.23 9.70 -3.19
C SER A 306 6.51 9.32 -4.51
N PRO A 307 5.28 9.80 -4.77
CA PRO A 307 4.55 9.40 -5.97
C PRO A 307 5.23 9.93 -7.23
N LEU A 308 5.21 9.13 -8.30
CA LEU A 308 5.45 9.65 -9.64
C LEU A 308 4.21 10.42 -10.11
N THR A 309 4.39 11.65 -10.58
CA THR A 309 3.28 12.50 -11.05
C THR A 309 3.65 13.28 -12.31
N GLY A 310 2.63 13.91 -12.94
CA GLY A 310 2.81 14.71 -14.14
C GLY A 310 3.28 13.87 -15.33
N SER A 311 4.50 14.10 -15.80
CA SER A 311 5.12 13.33 -16.89
C SER A 311 6.09 12.25 -16.42
N LYS A 312 6.34 12.12 -15.10
CA LYS A 312 7.23 11.10 -14.54
C LYS A 312 6.54 9.74 -14.56
N GLY A 313 7.20 8.70 -15.08
CA GLY A 313 6.59 7.38 -15.24
C GLY A 313 5.55 7.31 -16.38
N GLU A 314 4.70 6.30 -16.35
CA GLU A 314 3.71 6.03 -17.39
C GLU A 314 2.32 5.67 -16.86
N ILE A 315 1.37 5.42 -17.77
CA ILE A 315 0.12 4.73 -17.45
C ILE A 315 0.23 3.37 -18.12
N ARG A 316 0.55 2.33 -17.35
CA ARG A 316 0.68 0.98 -17.91
C ARG A 316 -0.68 0.47 -18.35
N LYS A 317 -0.77 -0.19 -19.51
CA LYS A 317 -1.99 -0.90 -19.95
C LYS A 317 -2.13 -2.27 -19.29
N ASN A 318 -1.01 -2.89 -18.94
CA ASN A 318 -0.92 -4.13 -18.20
C ASN A 318 0.01 -3.91 -17.00
N CYS A 319 -0.47 -4.13 -15.78
CA CYS A 319 0.30 -3.80 -14.58
C CYS A 319 1.58 -4.63 -14.39
N ARG A 320 1.73 -5.74 -15.11
CA ARG A 320 2.88 -6.64 -15.00
C ARG A 320 4.10 -6.21 -15.79
N ARG A 321 3.95 -5.27 -16.73
CA ARG A 321 5.03 -4.88 -17.63
C ARG A 321 4.96 -3.40 -17.96
N VAL A 322 6.12 -2.84 -18.27
CA VAL A 322 6.20 -1.52 -18.92
C VAL A 322 5.52 -1.57 -20.29
N ASN A 323 5.01 -0.44 -20.77
CA ASN A 323 4.32 -0.37 -22.07
C ASN A 323 5.23 -0.65 -23.28
#